data_AF-A0A167LEX1-F1
#
_entry.id   AF-A0A167LEX1-F1
#
_cell.length_a   1.000
_cell.length_b   1.000
_cell.length_c   1.000
_cell.angle_alpha   90.00
_cell.angle_beta   90.00
_cell.angle_gamma   90.00
#
_symmetry.space_group_name_H-M   'P 1'
#
loop_
_entity.id
_entity.type
_entity.pdbx_description
1 polymer ?
#
loop_
_entity_poly.entity_id
_entity_poly.type
_entity_poly.pdbx_seq_one_letter_code
_entity_poly.pdbx_strand_id
1 'polypeptide(L)'
;MLFFFFFFFSILANTKMPGPSRRVARVAAKIVLDQARRATWVAAEAAFAGRLSTADWRRFYYAELAAEVAFEAILRGFGEFRG
;
A
#
# COMPACT_ATOMS: atom_id res chain seq x y z
N MET A 1 -15.02 -28.48 -17.61
CA MET A 1 -14.82 -27.63 -16.41
C MET A 1 -14.51 -26.20 -16.82
N LEU A 2 -15.50 -25.47 -17.37
CA LEU A 2 -15.33 -24.09 -17.83
C LEU A 2 -16.56 -23.22 -17.51
N PHE A 3 -17.40 -23.68 -16.59
CA PHE A 3 -18.63 -22.99 -16.17
C PHE A 3 -18.53 -22.34 -14.79
N PHE A 4 -17.50 -22.64 -14.00
CA PHE A 4 -17.36 -22.11 -12.63
C PHE A 4 -16.60 -20.78 -12.53
N PHE A 5 -15.84 -20.38 -13.55
CA PHE A 5 -15.03 -19.16 -13.49
C PHE A 5 -15.81 -17.87 -13.79
N PHE A 6 -16.90 -17.94 -14.56
CA PHE A 6 -17.70 -16.76 -14.90
C PHE A 6 -18.72 -16.34 -13.84
N PHE A 7 -19.12 -17.26 -12.94
CA PHE A 7 -20.11 -16.94 -11.90
C PHE A 7 -19.52 -16.06 -10.78
N PHE A 8 -18.20 -16.15 -10.53
CA PHE A 8 -17.53 -15.34 -9.51
C PHE A 8 -17.38 -13.87 -9.92
N PHE A 9 -17.10 -13.61 -11.20
CA PHE A 9 -16.98 -12.23 -11.70
C PHE A 9 -18.32 -11.50 -11.81
N SER A 10 -19.43 -12.23 -12.00
CA SER A 10 -20.77 -11.61 -12.07
C SER A 10 -21.36 -11.25 -10.70
N ILE A 11 -20.86 -11.82 -9.60
CA ILE A 11 -21.31 -11.47 -8.23
C ILE A 11 -20.55 -10.26 -7.66
N LEU A 12 -19.34 -9.95 -8.18
CA LEU A 12 -18.56 -8.79 -7.71
C LEU A 12 -18.93 -7.45 -8.36
N ALA A 13 -19.83 -7.43 -9.35
CA ALA A 13 -20.28 -6.21 -10.00
C ALA A 13 -21.39 -5.45 -9.22
N ASN A 14 -21.88 -6.01 -8.10
CA ASN A 14 -22.99 -5.40 -7.36
C ASN A 14 -22.87 -5.57 -5.84
N THR A 15 -21.72 -5.22 -5.26
CA THR A 15 -21.67 -4.82 -3.85
C THR A 15 -20.82 -3.57 -3.75
N LYS A 16 -21.46 -2.42 -3.47
CA LYS A 16 -20.78 -1.27 -2.87
C LYS A 16 -20.32 -1.73 -1.48
N MET A 17 -19.22 -2.48 -1.40
CA MET A 17 -18.65 -2.81 -0.11
C MET A 17 -18.32 -1.49 0.57
N PRO A 18 -18.93 -1.19 1.73
CA PRO A 18 -18.64 0.06 2.41
C PRO A 18 -17.14 0.11 2.67
N GLY A 19 -16.51 1.25 2.37
CA GLY A 19 -15.08 1.46 2.56
C GLY A 19 -14.62 1.06 3.97
N PRO A 20 -13.34 0.75 4.19
CA PRO A 20 -12.88 0.30 5.50
C PRO A 20 -13.22 1.32 6.60
N SER A 21 -13.33 0.86 7.85
CA SER A 21 -13.42 1.82 8.95
C SER A 21 -12.11 2.62 9.02
N ARG A 22 -12.18 3.90 9.41
CA ARG A 22 -11.00 4.76 9.50
C ARG A 22 -9.91 4.17 10.42
N ARG A 23 -10.32 3.45 11.47
CA ARG A 23 -9.39 2.73 12.36
C ARG A 23 -8.64 1.62 11.63
N VAL A 24 -9.34 0.79 10.85
CA VAL A 24 -8.72 -0.29 10.06
C VAL A 24 -7.80 0.30 8.99
N ALA A 25 -8.23 1.34 8.28
CA ALA A 25 -7.42 2.01 7.28
C ALA A 25 -6.14 2.60 7.87
N ARG A 26 -6.21 3.24 9.06
CA ARG A 26 -5.02 3.74 9.78
C ARG A 26 -4.04 2.63 10.11
N VAL A 27 -4.52 1.50 10.65
CA VAL A 27 -3.67 0.36 11.00
C VAL A 27 -3.01 -0.22 9.74
N ALA A 28 -3.78 -0.45 8.68
CA ALA A 28 -3.26 -0.97 7.42
C ALA A 28 -2.20 -0.04 6.80
N ALA A 29 -2.47 1.27 6.74
CA ALA A 29 -1.52 2.25 6.23
C ALA A 29 -0.24 2.32 7.06
N LYS A 30 -0.34 2.20 8.39
CA LYS A 30 0.85 2.13 9.26
C LYS A 30 1.71 0.91 8.96
N ILE A 31 1.10 -0.25 8.74
CA ILE A 31 1.82 -1.49 8.39
C ILE A 31 2.56 -1.31 7.06
N VAL A 32 1.90 -0.74 6.04
CA VAL A 32 2.52 -0.49 4.74
C VAL A 32 3.68 0.51 4.85
N LEU A 33 3.51 1.59 5.60
CA LEU A 33 4.57 2.58 5.85
C LEU A 33 5.78 1.93 6.54
N ASP A 34 5.57 1.08 7.54
CA ASP A 34 6.66 0.39 8.23
C ASP A 34 7.38 -0.60 7.32
N GLN A 35 6.66 -1.28 6.43
CA GLN A 35 7.25 -2.16 5.43
C GLN A 35 8.07 -1.37 4.41
N ALA A 36 7.56 -0.23 3.94
CA ALA A 36 8.27 0.64 3.01
C ALA A 36 9.57 1.17 3.63
N ARG A 37 9.53 1.68 4.87
CA ARG A 37 10.72 2.12 5.63
C ARG A 37 11.79 1.04 5.74
N ARG A 38 11.39 -0.20 6.07
CA ARG A 38 12.32 -1.34 6.12
C ARG A 38 12.92 -1.65 4.75
N ALA A 39 12.11 -1.63 3.70
CA ALA A 39 12.56 -1.88 2.34
C ALA A 39 13.56 -0.80 1.87
N THR A 40 13.28 0.47 2.14
CA THR A 40 14.21 1.58 1.85
C THR A 40 15.52 1.43 2.58
N TRP A 41 15.49 1.05 3.87
CA TRP A 41 16.70 0.82 4.65
C TRP A 41 17.57 -0.30 4.05
N VAL A 42 16.97 -1.45 3.74
CA VAL A 42 17.69 -2.57 3.09
C VAL A 42 18.23 -2.16 1.72
N ALA A 43 17.46 -1.39 0.94
CA ALA A 43 17.90 -0.87 -0.35
C ALA A 43 19.06 0.14 -0.20
N ALA A 44 19.05 0.97 0.85
CA ALA A 44 20.13 1.90 1.14
C ALA A 44 21.43 1.15 1.46
N GLU A 45 21.37 0.14 2.35
CA GLU A 45 22.51 -0.74 2.64
C GLU A 45 23.04 -1.43 1.39
N ALA A 46 22.15 -1.91 0.52
CA ALA A 46 22.54 -2.52 -0.76
C ALA A 46 23.22 -1.52 -1.70
N ALA A 47 22.74 -0.27 -1.75
CA ALA A 47 23.33 0.79 -2.56
C ALA A 47 24.70 1.22 -2.03
N PHE A 48 24.87 1.38 -0.72
CA PHE A 48 26.16 1.66 -0.10
C PHE A 48 27.18 0.54 -0.34
N ALA A 49 26.72 -0.71 -0.38
CA ALA A 49 27.56 -1.86 -0.72
C ALA A 49 27.81 -2.03 -2.24
N GLY A 50 27.29 -1.13 -3.09
CA GLY A 50 27.42 -1.22 -4.55
C GLY A 50 26.61 -2.36 -5.20
N ARG A 51 25.72 -3.03 -4.46
CA ARG A 51 24.85 -4.13 -4.94
C ARG A 51 23.56 -3.64 -5.59
N LEU A 52 23.23 -2.36 -5.41
CA LEU A 52 22.06 -1.70 -5.98
C LEU A 52 22.48 -0.34 -6.51
N SER A 53 21.94 0.08 -7.66
CA SER A 53 22.20 1.44 -8.15
C SER A 53 21.49 2.48 -7.28
N THR A 54 22.03 3.69 -7.22
CA THR A 54 21.36 4.83 -6.55
C THR A 54 20.03 5.18 -7.21
N ALA A 55 19.87 4.90 -8.51
CA ALA A 55 18.62 5.09 -9.23
C ALA A 55 17.55 4.08 -8.77
N ASP A 56 17.94 2.83 -8.51
CA ASP A 56 17.02 1.80 -8.00
C ASP A 56 16.67 2.03 -6.54
N TRP A 57 17.63 2.43 -5.70
CA TRP A 57 17.35 2.85 -4.31
C TRP A 57 16.30 3.97 -4.24
N ARG A 58 16.38 4.96 -5.14
CA ARG A 58 15.39 6.06 -5.20
C ARG A 58 13.96 5.56 -5.40
N ARG A 59 13.75 4.42 -6.07
CA ARG A 59 12.40 3.85 -6.24
C ARG A 59 11.81 3.42 -4.89
N PHE A 60 12.62 2.83 -4.01
CA PHE A 60 12.20 2.48 -2.65
C PHE A 60 11.91 3.72 -1.82
N TYR A 61 12.80 4.73 -1.91
CA TYR A 61 12.60 6.01 -1.23
C TYR A 61 11.28 6.70 -1.64
N TYR A 62 10.96 6.75 -2.93
CA TYR A 62 9.69 7.33 -3.38
C TYR A 62 8.47 6.52 -2.96
N ALA A 63 8.59 5.19 -2.87
CA ALA A 63 7.52 4.35 -2.34
C ALA A 63 7.27 4.61 -0.84
N GLU A 64 8.34 4.81 -0.06
CA GLU A 64 8.23 5.23 1.35
C GLU A 64 7.57 6.60 1.48
N LEU A 65 8.00 7.58 0.71
CA LEU A 65 7.40 8.92 0.72
C LEU A 65 5.91 8.88 0.36
N ALA A 66 5.53 8.09 -0.64
CA ALA A 66 4.13 7.90 -1.02
C ALA A 66 3.32 7.24 0.11
N ALA A 67 3.88 6.24 0.79
CA ALA A 67 3.23 5.60 1.93
C ALA A 67 3.07 6.57 3.12
N GLU A 68 4.04 7.44 3.36
CA GLU A 68 3.98 8.46 4.41
C GLU A 68 2.89 9.49 4.13
N VAL A 69 2.83 10.01 2.90
CA VAL A 69 1.77 10.93 2.46
C VAL A 69 0.39 10.28 2.56
N ALA A 70 0.26 9.02 2.15
CA ALA A 70 -1.00 8.28 2.27
C ALA A 70 -1.43 8.08 3.72
N PHE A 71 -0.48 7.75 4.61
CA PHE A 71 -0.77 7.61 6.04
C PHE A 71 -1.23 8.94 6.65
N GLU A 72 -0.54 10.04 6.37
CA GLU A 72 -0.93 11.38 6.81
C GLU A 72 -2.31 11.79 6.26
N ALA A 73 -2.62 11.47 5.01
CA ALA A 73 -3.92 11.72 4.41
C ALA A 73 -5.04 10.99 5.18
N ILE A 74 -4.84 9.71 5.50
CA ILE A 74 -5.78 8.91 6.29
C ILE A 74 -5.91 9.45 7.73
N LEU A 75 -4.81 9.89 8.34
CA LEU A 75 -4.84 10.53 9.66
C LEU A 75 -5.71 11.78 9.64
N ARG A 76 -5.61 12.61 8.59
CA ARG A 76 -6.44 13.80 8.36
C ARG A 76 -7.88 13.49 7.95
N GLY A 77 -8.16 12.27 7.51
CA GLY A 77 -9.50 11.81 7.17
C GLY A 77 -9.83 11.91 5.68
N PHE A 78 -8.81 12.05 4.83
CA PHE A 78 -8.98 11.92 3.40
C PHE A 78 -9.12 10.44 3.03
N GLY A 79 -10.19 10.10 2.32
CA GLY A 79 -10.51 8.74 1.88
C GLY A 79 -11.98 8.39 2.06
N GLU A 80 -12.44 7.37 1.34
CA GLU A 80 -13.79 6.81 1.51
C GLU A 80 -13.78 5.83 2.69
N PHE A 81 -14.14 6.34 3.88
CA PHE A 81 -14.31 5.53 5.07
C PHE A 81 -15.79 5.32 5.35
N ARG A 82 -16.17 4.11 5.77
CA ARG A 82 -17.48 3.92 6.38
C ARG A 82 -17.49 4.54 7.78
N GLY A 83 -18.60 5.20 8.10
CA GLY A 83 -18.93 5.67 9.45
C GLY A 83 -18.94 4.52 10.45
#